data_AF-A0A926UXJ9-F1
#
_entry.id   AF-A0A926UXJ9-F1
#
_cell.length_a   1.000
_cell.length_b   1.000
_cell.length_c   1.000
_cell.angle_alpha   90.00
_cell.angle_beta   90.00
_cell.angle_gamma   90.00
#
_symmetry.space_group_name_H-M   'P 1'
#
loop_
_entity.id
_entity.type
_entity.pdbx_description
1 polymer ?
#
loop_
_entity_poly.entity_id
_entity_poly.type
_entity_poly.pdbx_seq_one_letter_code
_entity_poly.pdbx_strand_id
1 'polypeptide(L)' 'MDRVELYRQIVRTFLEEYAQESVSPNENVTAELVFDEKRDRYLLVHVGLINIANKD' A
#
# COMPACT_ATOMS: atom_id res chain seq x y z
N MET A 1 10.36 20.95 12.50
CA MET A 1 10.43 19.47 12.50
C MET A 1 9.06 18.85 12.73
N ASP A 2 8.26 19.39 13.65
CA ASP A 2 6.93 18.86 14.01
C ASP A 2 5.97 18.62 12.83
N ARG A 3 5.90 19.56 11.89
CA ARG A 3 5.03 19.45 10.71
C ARG A 3 5.42 18.33 9.74
N VAL A 4 6.72 18.07 9.57
CA VAL A 4 7.19 16.99 8.69
C VAL A 4 6.80 15.65 9.31
N GLU A 5 7.02 15.50 10.61
CA GLU A 5 6.67 14.28 11.33
C GLU A 5 5.15 14.02 11.32
N LEU A 6 4.35 15.07 11.49
CA LEU A 6 2.90 14.99 11.32
C LEU A 6 2.50 14.47 9.93
N TYR A 7 3.15 14.96 8.86
CA TYR A 7 2.85 14.46 7.52
C TYR A 7 3.26 13.01 7.32
N ARG A 8 4.39 12.57 7.88
CA ARG A 8 4.82 11.16 7.81
C ARG A 8 3.80 10.26 8.47
N GLN A 9 3.31 10.65 9.65
CA GLN A 9 2.25 9.91 10.36
C GLN A 9 0.97 9.84 9.54
N ILE A 10 0.49 10.97 9.01
CA ILE A 10 -0.72 11.01 8.17
C ILE A 10 -0.59 10.09 6.96
N VAL A 11 0.52 10.17 6.22
CA VAL A 11 0.73 9.35 5.01
C VAL A 11 0.83 7.87 5.37
N ARG A 12 1.54 7.53 6.45
CA ARG A 12 1.68 6.16 6.92
C ARG A 12 0.32 5.57 7.30
N THR A 13 -0.45 6.27 8.14
CA THR A 13 -1.78 5.81 8.58
C THR A 13 -2.71 5.63 7.39
N PHE A 14 -2.74 6.58 6.47
CA PHE A 14 -3.54 6.47 5.25
C PHE A 14 -3.18 5.23 4.42
N LEU A 15 -1.89 4.97 4.21
CA LEU A 15 -1.46 3.81 3.42
C LEU A 15 -1.72 2.49 4.15
N GLU A 16 -1.53 2.44 5.47
CA GLU A 16 -1.85 1.27 6.30
C GLU A 16 -3.35 0.93 6.25
N GLU A 17 -4.23 1.92 6.35
CA GLU A 17 -5.68 1.74 6.22
C GLU A 17 -6.06 1.30 4.81
N TYR A 18 -5.55 1.99 3.79
CA TYR A 18 -5.88 1.66 2.40
C TYR A 18 -5.37 0.26 1.99
N ALA A 19 -4.23 -0.19 2.51
CA ALA A 19 -3.71 -1.52 2.25
C ALA A 19 -4.71 -2.64 2.64
N GLN A 20 -5.45 -2.47 3.74
CA GLN A 20 -6.42 -3.45 4.22
C GLN A 20 -7.63 -3.61 3.29
N GLU A 21 -7.97 -2.56 2.55
CA GLU A 21 -9.18 -2.51 1.70
C GLU A 21 -8.87 -2.64 0.21
N SER A 22 -7.61 -2.42 -0.19
CA SER A 22 -7.22 -2.26 -1.60
C SER A 22 -7.10 -3.56 -2.40
N VAL A 23 -7.24 -4.73 -1.76
CA VAL A 23 -7.12 -6.03 -2.43
C VAL A 23 -8.27 -6.94 -2.04
N SER A 24 -8.86 -7.61 -3.03
CA SER A 24 -9.93 -8.58 -2.79
C SER A 24 -9.37 -9.86 -2.15
N PRO A 25 -10.01 -10.43 -1.10
CA PRO A 25 -9.58 -11.69 -0.50
C PRO A 25 -9.54 -12.88 -1.46
N ASN A 26 -10.22 -12.76 -2.60
CA ASN A 26 -10.35 -13.82 -3.61
C ASN A 26 -9.29 -13.73 -4.71
N GLU A 27 -8.41 -12.72 -4.67
CA GLU A 27 -7.33 -12.55 -5.64
C GLU A 27 -6.01 -13.06 -5.07
N ASN A 28 -5.17 -13.66 -5.91
CA ASN A 28 -3.80 -14.03 -5.53
C ASN A 28 -2.85 -12.82 -5.65
N VAL A 29 -3.27 -11.72 -5.04
CA VAL A 29 -2.57 -10.44 -4.97
C VAL A 29 -2.50 -10.04 -3.50
N THR A 30 -1.41 -9.40 -3.10
CA THR A 30 -1.23 -8.81 -1.77
C THR A 30 -0.97 -7.32 -1.91
N ALA A 31 -1.36 -6.55 -0.87
CA ALA A 31 -0.97 -5.16 -0.72
C ALA A 31 0.24 -5.09 0.22
N GLU A 32 1.36 -4.60 -0.27
CA GLU A 32 2.62 -4.48 0.47
C GLU A 32 3.02 -3.02 0.66
N LEU A 33 3.46 -2.68 1.87
CA LEU A 33 3.87 -1.34 2.26
C LEU A 33 5.39 -1.21 2.26
N VAL A 34 5.90 -0.12 1.69
CA VAL A 34 7.32 0.22 1.70
C VAL A 34 7.50 1.63 2.22
N PHE A 35 8.13 1.76 3.39
CA PHE A 35 8.43 3.04 4.03
C PHE A 35 9.95 3.24 4.13
N ASP A 36 10.47 4.25 3.43
CA ASP A 36 11.84 4.75 3.53
C ASP A 36 11.80 6.16 4.10
N GLU A 37 11.75 6.24 5.43
CA GLU A 37 11.67 7.50 6.18
C GLU A 37 12.93 8.37 6.03
N LYS A 38 14.07 7.77 5.66
CA LYS A 38 15.32 8.53 5.43
C LYS A 38 15.27 9.35 4.15
N ARG A 39 14.47 8.89 3.17
CA ARG A 39 14.32 9.55 1.85
C ARG A 39 12.90 10.05 1.61
N ASP A 40 12.05 10.01 2.63
CA ASP A 40 10.63 10.36 2.60
C ASP A 40 9.87 9.67 1.45
N ARG A 41 10.06 8.35 1.31
CA ARG A 41 9.32 7.54 0.32
C ARG A 41 8.34 6.63 1.04
N TYR A 42 7.08 6.68 0.62
CA TYR A 42 6.00 5.90 1.19
C TYR A 42 5.20 5.31 0.02
N LEU A 43 5.23 4.00 -0.11
CA LEU A 43 4.60 3.28 -1.22
C LEU A 43 3.66 2.21 -0.69
N LEU A 44 2.57 2.02 -1.43
CA LEU A 44 1.76 0.81 -1.43
C LEU A 44 1.96 0.14 -2.78
N VAL A 45 2.24 -1.15 -2.79
CA VAL A 45 2.46 -1.94 -4.02
C VAL A 45 1.56 -3.16 -3.99
N HIS A 46 0.86 -3.41 -5.09
CA HIS A 46 0.13 -4.67 -5.28
C HIS A 46 1.05 -5.70 -5.93
N VAL A 47 1.26 -6.82 -5.26
CA VAL A 47 2.19 -7.87 -5.69
C VAL A 47 1.44 -9.18 -5.79
N GLY A 48 1.52 -9.85 -6.94
CA GLY A 48 0.88 -11.15 -7.10
C GLY A 48 0.68 -11.57 -8.54
N LEU A 49 -0.16 -12.59 -8.70
CA LEU A 49 -0.48 -13.19 -9.98
C LEU A 49 -1.96 -12.99 -10.30
N ILE A 50 -2.23 -12.30 -11.40
CA ILE A 50 -3.58 -12.18 -11.95
C ILE A 50 -3.76 -13.33 -12.94
N ASN A 51 -4.68 -14.25 -12.63
CA ASN A 51 -5.06 -15.27 -13.60
C ASN A 51 -6.02 -14.64 -14.62
N ILE A 52 -5.63 -14.62 -15.89
CA ILE A 52 -6.39 -14.04 -17.00
C ILE A 52 -7.22 -15.11 -17.74
N ALA A 53 -7.43 -16.28 -17.13
CA ALA A 53 -8.23 -17.33 -17.73
C ALA A 53 -9.73 -17.02 -17.61
N ASN A 54 -10.34 -16.75 -18.77
CA ASN A 54 -11.77 -16.54 -19.04
C ASN A 54 -12.34 -15.22 -18.51
N LYS A 55 -11.97 -14.12 -19.19
CA LYS A 55 -12.95 -13.06 -19.47
C LYS A 55 -13.81 -13.55 -20.63
N ASP A 56 -14.86 -14.30 -20.30
CA ASP A 56 -16.05 -14.42 -21.17
C ASP A 56 -16.85 -13.11 -21.12
#